data_AF-A0A7X6P0G7-F1
#
_entry.id   AF-A0A7X6P0G7-F1
#
_cell.length_a   1.000
_cell.length_b   1.000
_cell.length_c   1.000
_cell.angle_alpha   90.00
_cell.angle_beta   90.00
_cell.angle_gamma   90.00
#
_symmetry.space_group_name_H-M   'P 1'
#
loop_
_entity.id
_entity.type
_entity.pdbx_description
1 polymer ?
#
loop_
_entity_poly.entity_id
_entity_poly.type
_entity_poly.pdbx_seq_one_letter_code
_entity_poly.pdbx_strand_id
1 'polypeptide(L)'
;MTTREGLRQQANELAAEVSTKSAAFEKGDITAAEFSGYMDNIEARNAEIASAMKAYDQAARLAGAADLAPQGAAEPVDNRRKAVDEAYSRIKAAASGHARESVDFEIGFKTQGVSSLMGEAASGTSAPSALSGYFLGGAAGPVITPEFVPGIVELRFYPNQIAQLFPTLPVTSPVVSYVRESAWSNAAAGVAEGATKPTSTNSVTRYTEEVGKVAALSRVTDELIADAPAFWSLVQQRLAQGVIRKEEVELLAG
;
A
#
# COMPACT_ATOMS: atom_id res chain seq x y z
N MET A 1 -22.38 32.79 2.29
CA MET A 1 -21.58 31.60 1.89
C MET A 1 -20.13 32.02 1.91
N THR A 2 -19.30 31.42 2.77
CA THR A 2 -17.86 31.63 2.79
C THR A 2 -17.27 31.11 1.47
N THR A 3 -16.70 32.01 0.67
CA THR A 3 -16.09 31.66 -0.62
C THR A 3 -14.69 31.07 -0.38
N ARG A 4 -14.24 30.21 -1.30
CA ARG A 4 -12.89 29.61 -1.29
C ARG A 4 -11.77 30.66 -1.19
N GLU A 5 -11.97 31.82 -1.79
CA GLU A 5 -11.02 32.94 -1.73
C GLU A 5 -10.99 33.60 -0.36
N GLY A 6 -12.13 33.71 0.34
CA GLY A 6 -12.18 34.21 1.71
C GLY A 6 -11.44 33.32 2.71
N LEU A 7 -11.55 32.00 2.57
CA LEU A 7 -10.80 31.05 3.42
C LEU A 7 -9.28 31.10 3.17
N ARG A 8 -8.86 31.38 1.94
CA ARG A 8 -7.44 31.58 1.59
C ARG A 8 -6.89 32.91 2.12
N GLN A 9 -7.68 33.97 2.08
CA GLN A 9 -7.30 35.26 2.68
C GLN A 9 -7.14 35.14 4.19
N GLN A 10 -8.07 34.47 4.88
CA GLN A 10 -7.97 34.20 6.32
C GLN A 10 -6.72 33.38 6.69
N ALA A 11 -6.37 32.37 5.88
CA ALA A 11 -5.14 31.60 6.10
C ALA A 11 -3.86 32.45 5.94
N ASN A 12 -3.84 33.37 4.96
CA ASN A 12 -2.71 34.27 4.75
C ASN A 12 -2.60 35.34 5.84
N GLU A 13 -3.73 35.84 6.37
CA GLU A 13 -3.76 36.77 7.50
C GLU A 13 -3.25 36.11 8.78
N LEU A 14 -3.68 34.87 9.07
CA LEU A 14 -3.15 34.10 10.20
C LEU A 14 -1.64 33.84 10.08
N ALA A 15 -1.13 33.56 8.88
CA ALA A 15 0.31 33.43 8.65
C ALA A 15 1.08 34.76 8.88
N ALA A 16 0.50 35.89 8.48
CA ALA A 16 1.05 37.21 8.77
C ALA A 16 1.04 37.53 10.27
N GLU A 17 -0.02 37.17 10.99
CA GLU A 17 -0.09 37.32 12.45
C GLU A 17 0.92 36.43 13.20
N VAL A 18 1.18 35.21 12.72
CA VAL A 18 2.23 34.33 13.27
C VAL A 18 3.60 34.95 13.10
N SER A 19 3.94 35.46 11.92
CA SER A 19 5.25 36.07 11.65
C SER A 19 5.49 37.37 12.44
N THR A 20 4.45 38.17 12.69
CA THR A 20 4.57 39.39 13.50
C THR A 20 4.72 39.08 14.99
N LYS A 21 4.04 38.04 15.49
CA LYS A 21 4.15 37.59 16.89
C LYS A 21 5.41 36.78 17.16
N SER A 22 5.93 36.02 16.20
CA SER A 22 7.25 35.39 16.31
C SER A 22 8.36 36.44 16.34
N ALA A 23 8.24 37.52 15.55
CA ALA A 23 9.17 38.64 15.62
C ALA A 23 9.09 39.42 16.96
N ALA A 24 7.93 39.44 17.63
CA ALA A 24 7.78 40.02 18.96
C ALA A 24 8.35 39.12 20.08
N PHE A 25 8.31 37.79 19.89
CA PHE A 25 8.98 36.82 20.77
C PHE A 25 10.51 36.91 20.66
N GLU A 26 11.05 37.03 19.43
CA GLU A 26 12.50 37.22 19.21
C GLU A 26 13.03 38.54 19.77
N LYS A 27 12.19 39.57 19.89
CA LYS A 27 12.52 40.86 20.53
C LYS A 27 12.39 40.85 22.06
N GLY A 28 11.85 39.78 22.66
CA GLY A 28 11.74 39.60 24.10
C GLY A 28 10.54 40.30 24.77
N ASP A 29 9.57 40.80 24.00
CA ASP A 29 8.41 41.55 24.50
C ASP A 29 7.28 40.64 25.00
N ILE A 30 7.37 39.31 24.79
CA ILE A 30 6.34 38.31 25.13
C ILE A 30 6.99 37.12 25.83
N THR A 31 6.36 36.58 26.86
CA THR A 31 6.88 35.40 27.59
C THR A 31 6.64 34.10 26.81
N ALA A 32 7.49 33.07 27.02
CA ALA A 32 7.40 31.79 26.29
C ALA A 32 6.04 31.06 26.48
N ALA A 33 5.39 31.25 27.63
CA ALA A 33 4.07 30.65 27.92
C ALA A 33 2.92 31.34 27.17
N GLU A 34 3.02 32.66 26.96
CA GLU A 34 2.03 33.42 26.19
C GLU A 34 2.17 33.15 24.68
N PHE A 35 3.40 32.92 24.21
CA PHE A 35 3.68 32.52 22.84
C PHE A 35 3.18 31.10 22.52
N SER A 36 3.38 30.13 23.43
CA SER A 36 2.86 28.76 23.22
C SER A 36 1.33 28.73 23.21
N GLY A 37 0.67 29.41 24.15
CA GLY A 37 -0.80 29.50 24.15
C GLY A 37 -1.37 30.23 22.93
N TYR A 38 -0.62 31.18 22.35
CA TYR A 38 -0.99 31.80 21.08
C TYR A 38 -0.83 30.84 19.90
N MET A 39 0.28 30.09 19.85
CA MET A 39 0.52 29.08 18.80
C MET A 39 -0.53 27.98 18.82
N ASP A 40 -0.91 27.48 20.00
CA ASP A 40 -1.96 26.45 20.14
C ASP A 40 -3.32 26.93 19.57
N ASN A 41 -3.67 28.19 19.83
CA ASN A 41 -4.89 28.80 19.30
C ASN A 41 -4.85 29.00 17.78
N ILE A 42 -3.67 29.30 17.21
CA ILE A 42 -3.49 29.47 15.77
C ILE A 42 -3.49 28.11 15.06
N GLU A 43 -2.88 27.08 15.64
CA GLU A 43 -2.95 25.71 15.11
C GLU A 43 -4.39 25.20 15.06
N ALA A 44 -5.18 25.45 16.11
CA ALA A 44 -6.60 25.12 16.14
C ALA A 44 -7.38 25.84 15.01
N ARG A 45 -7.15 27.16 14.82
CA ARG A 45 -7.80 27.94 13.76
C ARG A 45 -7.37 27.51 12.35
N ASN A 46 -6.09 27.19 12.16
CA ASN A 46 -5.58 26.67 10.89
C ASN A 46 -6.18 25.30 10.56
N ALA A 47 -6.35 24.43 11.57
CA ALA A 47 -7.02 23.15 11.41
C ALA A 47 -8.51 23.31 11.00
N GLU A 48 -9.21 24.26 11.61
CA GLU A 48 -10.61 24.60 11.27
C GLU A 48 -10.73 25.11 9.83
N ILE A 49 -9.87 26.05 9.41
CA ILE A 49 -9.86 26.59 8.04
C ILE A 49 -9.51 25.50 7.02
N ALA A 50 -8.56 24.62 7.34
CA ALA A 50 -8.21 23.49 6.49
C ALA A 50 -9.39 22.50 6.34
N SER A 51 -10.12 22.23 7.43
CA SER A 51 -11.32 21.40 7.40
C SER A 51 -12.45 22.04 6.56
N ALA A 52 -12.64 23.36 6.67
CA ALA A 52 -13.61 24.11 5.90
C ALA A 52 -13.27 24.14 4.40
N MET A 53 -11.99 24.26 4.03
CA MET A 53 -11.54 24.14 2.64
C MET A 53 -11.81 22.74 2.07
N LYS A 54 -11.55 21.68 2.85
CA LYS A 54 -11.86 20.30 2.43
C LYS A 54 -13.37 20.09 2.23
N ALA A 55 -14.20 20.59 3.14
CA ALA A 55 -15.66 20.53 3.01
C ALA A 55 -16.15 21.30 1.78
N TYR A 56 -15.57 22.46 1.48
CA TYR A 56 -15.89 23.24 0.29
C TYR A 56 -15.47 22.51 -1.00
N ASP A 57 -14.28 21.92 -1.06
CA ASP A 57 -13.84 21.14 -2.23
C ASP A 57 -14.68 19.86 -2.42
N GLN A 58 -15.13 19.22 -1.34
CA GLN A 58 -16.07 18.09 -1.42
C GLN A 58 -17.45 18.54 -1.92
N ALA A 59 -17.96 19.68 -1.44
CA ALA A 59 -19.22 20.25 -1.93
C ALA A 59 -19.11 20.67 -3.40
N ALA A 60 -17.98 21.22 -3.84
CA ALA A 60 -17.71 21.55 -5.24
C ALA A 60 -17.62 20.29 -6.12
N ARG A 61 -17.08 19.18 -5.60
CA ARG A 61 -17.07 17.88 -6.29
C ARG A 61 -18.46 17.27 -6.42
N LEU A 62 -19.31 17.43 -5.40
CA LEU A 62 -20.70 16.97 -5.41
C LEU A 62 -21.57 17.83 -6.35
N ALA A 63 -21.36 19.14 -6.38
CA ALA A 63 -22.06 20.05 -7.29
C ALA A 63 -21.55 19.95 -8.74
N GLY A 64 -20.27 19.62 -8.94
CA GLY A 64 -19.63 19.42 -10.25
C GLY A 64 -19.90 18.05 -10.88
N ALA A 65 -20.74 17.20 -10.29
CA ALA A 65 -21.08 15.86 -10.81
C ALA A 65 -21.86 15.86 -12.14
N ALA A 66 -22.09 17.03 -12.75
CA ALA A 66 -22.63 17.16 -14.10
C ALA A 66 -21.55 17.27 -15.20
N ASP A 67 -20.29 17.58 -14.88
CA ASP A 67 -19.21 17.69 -15.87
C ASP A 67 -17.98 16.86 -15.45
N LEU A 68 -17.77 15.76 -16.18
CA LEU A 68 -16.60 14.90 -16.08
C LEU A 68 -15.31 15.66 -16.42
N ALA A 69 -14.46 15.89 -15.42
CA ALA A 69 -13.04 16.15 -15.63
C ALA A 69 -12.19 15.31 -14.65
N PRO A 70 -11.36 14.37 -15.15
CA PRO A 70 -10.42 13.64 -14.32
C PRO A 70 -9.20 14.52 -14.07
N GLN A 71 -9.04 15.07 -12.87
CA GLN A 71 -7.79 15.73 -12.49
C GLN A 71 -7.37 15.33 -11.07
N GLY A 72 -6.59 14.24 -11.00
CA GLY A 72 -5.53 14.13 -10.00
C GLY A 72 -4.46 15.13 -10.38
N ALA A 73 -4.24 16.15 -9.53
CA ALA A 73 -3.16 17.10 -9.72
C ALA A 73 -1.82 16.34 -9.68
N ALA A 74 -1.19 16.19 -10.84
CA ALA A 74 0.19 15.76 -10.91
C ALA A 74 1.05 16.81 -10.21
N GLU A 75 1.79 16.41 -9.17
CA GLU A 75 2.80 17.28 -8.58
C GLU A 75 3.78 17.75 -9.65
N PRO A 76 4.22 19.03 -9.63
CA PRO A 76 5.15 19.55 -10.63
C PRO A 76 6.44 18.71 -10.61
N VAL A 77 6.82 18.22 -11.79
CA VAL A 77 7.94 17.29 -12.03
C VAL A 77 9.28 17.81 -11.45
N ASP A 78 9.41 19.12 -11.29
CA ASP A 78 10.56 19.79 -10.68
C ASP A 78 10.78 19.43 -9.21
N ASN A 79 9.72 19.25 -8.42
CA ASN A 79 9.86 18.90 -7.00
C ASN A 79 10.39 17.47 -6.83
N ARG A 80 10.03 16.59 -7.77
CA ARG A 80 10.50 15.19 -7.79
C ARG A 80 11.99 15.09 -8.13
N ARG A 81 12.46 15.88 -9.09
CA ARG A 81 13.88 15.93 -9.46
C ARG A 81 14.73 16.47 -8.31
N LYS A 82 14.29 17.55 -7.66
CA LYS A 82 14.97 18.12 -6.48
C LYS A 82 15.10 17.11 -5.34
N ALA A 83 14.05 16.35 -5.03
CA ALA A 83 14.08 15.33 -3.98
C ALA A 83 15.04 14.17 -4.30
N VAL A 84 15.11 13.73 -5.57
CA VAL A 84 16.02 12.68 -6.02
C VAL A 84 17.48 13.16 -6.02
N ASP A 85 17.74 14.39 -6.48
CA ASP A 85 19.07 14.99 -6.47
C ASP A 85 19.58 15.21 -5.03
N GLU A 86 18.68 15.62 -4.12
CA GLU A 86 19.01 15.78 -2.71
C GLU A 86 19.34 14.42 -2.05
N ALA A 87 18.52 13.39 -2.30
CA ALA A 87 18.77 12.04 -1.81
C ALA A 87 20.09 11.46 -2.35
N TYR A 88 20.38 11.66 -3.64
CA TYR A 88 21.64 11.25 -4.25
C TYR A 88 22.85 12.00 -3.65
N SER A 89 22.70 13.29 -3.36
CA SER A 89 23.75 14.08 -2.72
C SER A 89 24.05 13.63 -1.29
N ARG A 90 23.02 13.23 -0.52
CA ARG A 90 23.16 12.67 0.82
C ARG A 90 23.88 11.32 0.80
N ILE A 91 23.50 10.43 -0.12
CA ILE A 91 24.17 9.13 -0.31
C ILE A 91 25.63 9.33 -0.72
N LYS A 92 25.93 10.29 -1.61
CA LYS A 92 27.29 10.62 -2.03
C LYS A 92 28.12 11.22 -0.88
N ALA A 93 27.51 12.07 -0.05
CA ALA A 93 28.15 12.63 1.13
C ALA A 93 28.45 11.53 2.17
N ALA A 94 27.50 10.63 2.44
CA ALA A 94 27.67 9.48 3.32
C ALA A 94 28.76 8.52 2.82
N ALA A 95 28.82 8.28 1.50
CA ALA A 95 29.85 7.44 0.88
C ALA A 95 31.27 8.07 0.96
N SER A 96 31.39 9.39 0.93
CA SER A 96 32.68 10.10 1.09
C SER A 96 33.20 10.13 2.52
N GLY A 97 32.32 9.88 3.51
CA GLY A 97 32.60 10.07 4.92
C GLY A 97 32.74 8.81 5.76
N HIS A 98 32.96 7.61 5.20
CA HIS A 98 33.10 6.34 5.96
C HIS A 98 32.08 6.17 7.13
N ALA A 99 30.89 6.74 7.01
CA ALA A 99 29.87 6.72 8.04
C ALA A 99 28.89 5.60 7.68
N ARG A 100 28.62 4.71 8.65
CA ARG A 100 27.55 3.71 8.51
C ARG A 100 26.23 4.42 8.74
N GLU A 101 25.58 4.83 7.66
CA GLU A 101 24.24 5.40 7.68
C GLU A 101 23.26 4.36 7.12
N SER A 102 22.21 4.03 7.88
CA SER A 102 21.13 3.16 7.42
C SER A 102 20.22 3.96 6.49
N VAL A 103 20.16 3.58 5.23
CA VAL A 103 19.24 4.17 4.25
C VAL A 103 18.08 3.20 4.09
N ASP A 104 16.92 3.58 4.63
CA ASP A 104 15.66 2.91 4.29
C ASP A 104 15.29 3.27 2.86
N PHE A 105 15.25 2.26 1.99
CA PHE A 105 14.79 2.43 0.61
C PHE A 105 13.41 1.79 0.47
N GLU A 106 12.39 2.63 0.36
CA GLU A 106 11.03 2.21 0.05
C GLU A 106 10.85 2.12 -1.47
N ILE A 107 10.72 0.89 -2.00
CA ILE A 107 10.35 0.66 -3.40
C ILE A 107 8.84 0.85 -3.53
N GLY A 108 8.42 2.11 -3.68
CA GLY A 108 7.06 2.42 -4.07
C GLY A 108 6.83 2.12 -5.56
N PHE A 109 6.24 0.98 -5.90
CA PHE A 109 5.72 0.75 -7.25
C PHE A 109 4.49 1.64 -7.48
N LYS A 110 4.70 2.90 -7.90
CA LYS A 110 3.63 3.81 -8.34
C LYS A 110 3.09 3.41 -9.73
N THR A 111 2.71 2.15 -9.90
CA THR A 111 1.69 1.79 -10.89
C THR A 111 0.34 1.99 -10.22
N GLN A 112 -0.50 2.86 -10.78
CA GLN A 112 -1.92 2.94 -10.42
C GLN A 112 -2.52 1.54 -10.59
N GLY A 113 -2.72 0.81 -9.49
CA GLY A 113 -3.23 -0.57 -9.54
C GLY A 113 -2.52 -1.58 -8.63
N VAL A 114 -1.50 -1.22 -7.85
CA VAL A 114 -0.96 -2.16 -6.85
C VAL A 114 -0.85 -1.45 -5.52
N SER A 115 -2.01 -1.21 -4.91
CA SER A 115 -2.10 -0.64 -3.55
C SER A 115 -1.89 -1.69 -2.45
N SER A 116 -1.89 -2.98 -2.79
CA SER A 116 -1.71 -4.08 -1.86
C SER A 116 -0.75 -5.14 -2.42
N LEU A 117 0.06 -5.74 -1.55
CA LEU A 117 0.96 -6.85 -1.89
C LEU A 117 0.21 -8.07 -2.45
N MET A 118 -1.12 -8.11 -2.27
CA MET A 118 -2.03 -9.12 -2.81
C MET A 118 -2.37 -8.93 -4.30
N GLY A 119 -1.91 -7.86 -4.95
CA GLY A 119 -2.13 -7.64 -6.39
C GLY A 119 -3.61 -7.49 -6.80
N GLU A 120 -4.46 -7.03 -5.88
CA GLU A 120 -5.91 -6.95 -6.08
C GLU A 120 -6.34 -5.96 -7.16
N ALA A 121 -5.49 -4.97 -7.47
CA ALA A 121 -5.81 -3.91 -8.43
C ALA A 121 -5.01 -4.00 -9.74
N ALA A 122 -4.37 -5.13 -10.06
CA ALA A 122 -3.53 -5.31 -11.26
C ALA A 122 -4.32 -5.40 -12.59
N SER A 123 -5.50 -4.78 -12.66
CA SER A 123 -6.28 -4.64 -13.88
C SER A 123 -5.77 -3.42 -14.66
N GLY A 124 -5.38 -3.62 -15.91
CA GLY A 124 -4.94 -2.54 -16.80
C GLY A 124 -5.99 -1.44 -16.90
N THR A 125 -5.58 -0.19 -16.66
CA THR A 125 -6.48 0.99 -16.62
C THR A 125 -6.95 1.47 -18.00
N SER A 126 -6.66 0.73 -19.07
CA SER A 126 -7.25 0.97 -20.38
C SER A 126 -8.63 0.32 -20.47
N ALA A 127 -9.58 0.83 -19.70
CA ALA A 127 -10.97 0.68 -20.10
C ALA A 127 -11.11 1.41 -21.45
N PRO A 128 -11.62 0.76 -22.51
CA PRO A 128 -11.96 1.48 -23.73
C PRO A 128 -12.93 2.61 -23.34
N SER A 129 -12.75 3.80 -23.92
CA SER A 129 -13.66 4.92 -23.71
C SER A 129 -15.09 4.40 -23.88
N ALA A 130 -15.95 4.56 -22.87
CA ALA A 130 -17.33 4.14 -22.98
C ALA A 130 -17.93 4.76 -24.24
N LEU A 131 -18.29 3.93 -25.22
CA LEU A 131 -19.20 4.35 -26.27
C LEU A 131 -20.45 4.83 -25.54
N SER A 132 -20.82 6.09 -25.72
CA SER A 132 -21.98 6.69 -25.08
C SER A 132 -23.24 5.92 -25.48
N GLY A 133 -23.72 5.03 -24.60
CA GLY A 133 -24.94 4.24 -24.76
C GLY A 133 -24.75 2.87 -25.44
N TYR A 134 -25.25 1.81 -24.80
CA TYR A 134 -25.36 0.46 -25.39
C TYR A 134 -26.44 0.36 -26.49
N PHE A 135 -27.26 1.40 -26.62
CA PHE A 135 -28.30 1.53 -27.63
C PHE A 135 -27.84 2.54 -28.68
N LEU A 136 -27.83 2.13 -29.94
CA LEU A 136 -27.43 2.99 -31.05
C LEU A 136 -28.44 4.14 -31.22
N GLY A 137 -27.94 5.34 -31.54
CA GLY A 137 -28.79 6.47 -31.92
C GLY A 137 -29.32 6.37 -33.36
N GLY A 138 -30.40 7.08 -33.68
CA GLY A 138 -30.99 7.14 -35.03
C GLY A 138 -32.32 6.40 -35.17
N ALA A 139 -32.98 6.55 -36.33
CA ALA A 139 -34.36 6.10 -36.56
C ALA A 139 -34.58 4.57 -36.39
N ALA A 140 -33.53 3.77 -36.58
CA ALA A 140 -33.54 2.32 -36.37
C ALA A 140 -32.69 1.87 -35.16
N GLY A 141 -32.05 2.81 -34.46
CA GLY A 141 -31.18 2.53 -33.33
C GLY A 141 -31.86 1.79 -32.16
N PRO A 142 -33.12 2.12 -31.79
CA PRO A 142 -33.86 1.38 -30.77
C PRO A 142 -34.20 -0.08 -31.12
N VAL A 143 -34.16 -0.46 -32.40
CA VAL A 143 -34.46 -1.82 -32.87
C VAL A 143 -33.23 -2.73 -32.76
N ILE A 144 -32.04 -2.15 -32.73
CA ILE A 144 -30.79 -2.91 -32.66
C ILE A 144 -30.44 -3.08 -31.19
N THR A 145 -30.77 -4.25 -30.64
CA THR A 145 -30.41 -4.61 -29.27
C THR A 145 -28.94 -5.05 -29.20
N PRO A 146 -28.17 -4.57 -28.23
CA PRO A 146 -26.83 -5.10 -27.98
C PRO A 146 -26.90 -6.57 -27.58
N GLU A 147 -25.94 -7.36 -28.04
CA GLU A 147 -25.76 -8.73 -27.55
C GLU A 147 -25.09 -8.68 -26.17
N PHE A 148 -25.78 -9.19 -25.16
CA PHE A 148 -25.19 -9.38 -23.83
C PHE A 148 -24.52 -10.74 -23.78
N VAL A 149 -23.19 -10.75 -23.84
CA VAL A 149 -22.41 -11.98 -23.67
C VAL A 149 -22.61 -12.48 -22.23
N PRO A 150 -23.15 -13.70 -22.03
CA PRO A 150 -23.33 -14.24 -20.70
C PRO A 150 -21.97 -14.61 -20.08
N GLY A 151 -21.77 -14.23 -18.82
CA GLY A 151 -20.56 -14.55 -18.05
C GLY A 151 -20.00 -13.33 -17.32
N ILE A 152 -19.03 -13.58 -16.43
CA ILE A 152 -18.31 -12.52 -15.73
C ILE A 152 -16.84 -12.63 -16.12
N VAL A 153 -16.28 -11.55 -16.67
CA VAL A 153 -14.85 -11.47 -16.95
C VAL A 153 -14.13 -11.22 -15.64
N GLU A 154 -13.25 -12.15 -15.26
CA GLU A 154 -12.50 -12.06 -14.03
C GLU A 154 -11.39 -11.00 -14.07
N LEU A 155 -11.08 -10.42 -12.91
CA LEU A 155 -9.87 -9.65 -12.74
C LEU A 155 -8.65 -10.56 -12.91
N ARG A 156 -7.63 -10.06 -13.60
CA ARG A 156 -6.37 -10.77 -13.79
C ARG A 156 -5.46 -10.53 -12.58
N PHE A 157 -5.01 -11.62 -11.98
CA PHE A 157 -4.04 -11.62 -10.90
C PHE A 157 -2.71 -12.23 -11.37
N TYR A 158 -1.62 -11.88 -10.72
CA TYR A 158 -0.35 -12.59 -10.92
C TYR A 158 -0.47 -14.05 -10.46
N PRO A 159 0.25 -14.99 -11.10
CA PRO A 159 0.25 -16.38 -10.69
C PRO A 159 0.93 -16.56 -9.34
N ASN A 160 0.37 -17.40 -8.48
CA ASN A 160 0.96 -17.75 -7.19
C ASN A 160 2.10 -18.77 -7.42
N GLN A 161 3.31 -18.46 -6.98
CA GLN A 161 4.53 -19.25 -7.18
C GLN A 161 5.26 -19.60 -5.88
N ILE A 162 5.13 -18.80 -4.82
CA ILE A 162 5.99 -18.89 -3.64
C ILE A 162 5.81 -20.24 -2.92
N ALA A 163 4.56 -20.65 -2.70
CA ALA A 163 4.26 -21.94 -2.05
C ALA A 163 4.81 -23.15 -2.83
N GLN A 164 4.96 -23.05 -4.16
CA GLN A 164 5.48 -24.13 -4.99
C GLN A 164 7.01 -24.29 -4.90
N LEU A 165 7.72 -23.30 -4.34
CA LEU A 165 9.16 -23.35 -4.16
C LEU A 165 9.58 -24.18 -2.93
N PHE A 166 8.65 -24.43 -2.00
CA PHE A 166 8.90 -25.17 -0.78
C PHE A 166 8.30 -26.58 -0.82
N PRO A 167 8.98 -27.60 -0.27
CA PRO A 167 8.38 -28.91 -0.08
C PRO A 167 7.31 -28.85 1.01
N THR A 168 6.14 -29.42 0.73
CA THR A 168 5.03 -29.48 1.69
C THR A 168 4.94 -30.86 2.34
N LEU A 169 4.71 -30.89 3.65
CA LEU A 169 4.48 -32.13 4.40
C LEU A 169 3.17 -32.00 5.19
N PRO A 170 2.27 -33.00 5.13
CA PRO A 170 1.06 -32.98 5.92
C PRO A 170 1.38 -33.17 7.41
N VAL A 171 0.78 -32.35 8.27
CA VAL A 171 0.93 -32.41 9.73
C VAL A 171 -0.45 -32.51 10.40
N THR A 172 -0.52 -33.22 11.52
CA THR A 172 -1.77 -33.43 12.29
C THR A 172 -1.78 -32.71 13.64
N SER A 173 -0.64 -32.19 14.08
CA SER A 173 -0.46 -31.47 15.34
C SER A 173 -0.50 -29.95 15.10
N PRO A 174 -1.08 -29.15 16.02
CA PRO A 174 -1.03 -27.69 15.94
C PRO A 174 0.37 -27.11 16.14
N VAL A 175 1.33 -27.92 16.64
CA VAL A 175 2.72 -27.53 16.84
C VAL A 175 3.63 -28.54 16.17
N VAL A 176 4.59 -28.06 15.39
CA VAL A 176 5.57 -28.87 14.65
C VAL A 176 6.95 -28.60 15.24
N SER A 177 7.57 -29.64 15.80
CA SER A 177 8.96 -29.57 16.28
C SER A 177 9.87 -30.34 15.34
N TYR A 178 10.87 -29.67 14.80
CA TYR A 178 11.86 -30.27 13.92
C TYR A 178 13.27 -29.97 14.39
N VAL A 179 14.19 -30.81 13.94
CA VAL A 179 15.57 -30.81 14.40
C VAL A 179 16.47 -30.45 13.21
N ARG A 180 17.28 -29.41 13.37
CA ARG A 180 18.17 -28.90 12.33
C ARG A 180 19.62 -28.98 12.79
N GLU A 181 20.50 -29.41 11.90
CA GLU A 181 21.94 -29.34 12.14
C GLU A 181 22.38 -27.87 12.29
N SER A 182 23.00 -27.57 13.43
CA SER A 182 23.44 -26.24 13.79
C SER A 182 24.87 -25.98 13.32
N ALA A 183 25.75 -26.96 13.45
CA ALA A 183 27.12 -26.85 12.96
C ALA A 183 27.73 -28.22 12.72
N TRP A 184 28.53 -28.29 11.66
CA TRP A 184 29.36 -29.43 11.31
C TRP A 184 30.83 -29.00 11.21
N SER A 185 31.70 -29.61 12.01
CA SER A 185 33.15 -29.45 11.90
C SER A 185 33.74 -30.75 11.38
N ASN A 186 34.16 -30.72 10.11
CA ASN A 186 34.87 -31.84 9.49
C ASN A 186 36.37 -31.65 9.68
N ALA A 187 36.97 -32.48 10.52
CA ALA A 187 38.40 -32.45 10.78
C ALA A 187 39.15 -33.58 10.04
N ALA A 188 38.54 -34.21 9.03
CA ALA A 188 39.17 -35.31 8.30
C ALA A 188 40.47 -34.85 7.59
N ALA A 189 41.59 -35.49 7.95
CA ALA A 189 42.90 -35.25 7.35
C ALA A 189 43.70 -36.56 7.26
N GLY A 190 44.71 -36.59 6.39
CA GLY A 190 45.69 -37.68 6.37
C GLY A 190 46.56 -37.64 7.63
N VAL A 191 46.59 -38.74 8.39
CA VAL A 191 47.32 -38.83 9.66
C VAL A 191 48.43 -39.86 9.50
N ALA A 192 49.66 -39.47 9.80
CA ALA A 192 50.79 -40.39 9.82
C ALA A 192 50.60 -41.49 10.89
N GLU A 193 51.23 -42.65 10.70
CA GLU A 193 51.12 -43.75 11.65
C GLU A 193 51.55 -43.31 13.06
N GLY A 194 50.67 -43.54 14.04
CA GLY A 194 50.89 -43.19 15.44
C GLY A 194 50.48 -41.78 15.87
N ALA A 195 50.07 -40.89 14.95
CA ALA A 195 49.59 -39.56 15.31
C ALA A 195 48.10 -39.53 15.72
N THR A 196 47.71 -38.54 16.52
CA THR A 196 46.33 -38.37 17.00
C THR A 196 45.39 -38.10 15.84
N LYS A 197 44.34 -38.91 15.72
CA LYS A 197 43.30 -38.73 14.71
C LYS A 197 42.46 -37.49 15.05
N PRO A 198 42.29 -36.54 14.12
CA PRO A 198 41.42 -35.39 14.34
C PRO A 198 39.96 -35.86 14.45
N THR A 199 39.20 -35.22 15.34
CA THR A 199 37.80 -35.57 15.61
C THR A 199 36.87 -34.58 14.92
N SER A 200 35.89 -35.11 14.20
CA SER A 200 34.82 -34.30 13.62
C SER A 200 33.67 -34.20 14.61
N THR A 201 32.99 -33.05 14.62
CA THR A 201 31.86 -32.80 15.53
C THR A 201 30.63 -32.34 14.74
N ASN A 202 29.46 -32.85 15.14
CA ASN A 202 28.18 -32.44 14.59
C ASN A 202 27.31 -31.97 15.76
N SER A 203 26.65 -30.82 15.59
CA SER A 203 25.76 -30.24 16.59
C SER A 203 24.41 -29.95 15.97
N VAL A 204 23.36 -30.12 16.75
CA VAL A 204 21.99 -30.15 16.26
C VAL A 204 21.10 -29.41 17.25
N THR A 205 20.19 -28.59 16.75
CA THR A 205 19.27 -27.75 17.55
C THR A 205 17.83 -28.06 17.17
N ARG A 206 16.93 -28.02 18.16
CA ARG A 206 15.49 -28.24 17.96
C ARG A 206 14.75 -26.91 17.81
N TYR A 207 13.96 -26.80 16.76
CA TYR A 207 13.06 -25.70 16.47
C TYR A 207 11.61 -26.16 16.70
N THR A 208 10.75 -25.22 17.07
CA THR A 208 9.34 -25.48 17.30
C THR A 208 8.55 -24.33 16.69
N GLU A 209 7.64 -24.67 15.79
CA GLU A 209 6.80 -23.73 15.06
C GLU A 209 5.32 -24.08 15.29
N GLU A 210 4.47 -23.06 15.37
CA GLU A 210 3.03 -23.22 15.51
C GLU A 210 2.32 -23.13 14.15
N VAL A 211 1.26 -23.92 13.96
CA VAL A 211 0.49 -23.94 12.71
C VAL A 211 -0.56 -22.82 12.74
N GLY A 212 -0.41 -21.83 11.84
CA GLY A 212 -1.36 -20.74 11.62
C GLY A 212 -2.60 -21.15 10.80
N LYS A 213 -3.67 -20.34 10.87
CA LYS A 213 -4.91 -20.54 10.09
C LYS A 213 -5.26 -19.28 9.30
N VAL A 214 -5.33 -19.43 7.97
CA VAL A 214 -5.86 -18.41 7.06
C VAL A 214 -7.29 -18.81 6.66
N ALA A 215 -8.25 -17.88 6.78
CA ALA A 215 -9.65 -18.15 6.45
C ALA A 215 -10.30 -16.95 5.76
N ALA A 216 -11.21 -17.22 4.81
CA ALA A 216 -12.03 -16.23 4.14
C ALA A 216 -13.51 -16.62 4.25
N LEU A 217 -14.38 -15.63 4.45
CA LEU A 217 -15.83 -15.81 4.54
C LEU A 217 -16.52 -14.71 3.72
N SER A 218 -17.48 -15.09 2.90
CA SER A 218 -18.40 -14.15 2.23
C SER A 218 -19.85 -14.55 2.52
N ARG A 219 -20.73 -13.55 2.61
CA ARG A 219 -22.17 -13.74 2.81
C ARG A 219 -22.88 -13.43 1.50
N VAL A 220 -23.72 -14.35 1.05
CA VAL A 220 -24.50 -14.25 -0.19
C VAL A 220 -25.94 -14.62 0.13
N THR A 221 -26.91 -13.92 -0.46
CA THR A 221 -28.34 -14.21 -0.28
C THR A 221 -28.78 -15.34 -1.22
N ASP A 222 -29.76 -16.14 -0.79
CA ASP A 222 -30.27 -17.27 -1.58
C ASP A 222 -30.87 -16.81 -2.92
N GLU A 223 -31.58 -15.68 -2.93
CA GLU A 223 -32.13 -15.08 -4.15
C GLU A 223 -31.03 -14.73 -5.16
N LEU A 224 -29.87 -14.21 -4.70
CA LEU A 224 -28.76 -13.87 -5.59
C LEU A 224 -28.12 -15.13 -6.19
N ILE A 225 -28.09 -16.23 -5.44
CA ILE A 225 -27.57 -17.51 -5.93
C ILE A 225 -28.51 -18.08 -7.00
N ALA A 226 -29.83 -17.95 -6.81
CA ALA A 226 -30.83 -18.39 -7.77
C ALA A 226 -30.81 -17.55 -9.07
N ASP A 227 -30.73 -16.22 -8.92
CA ASP A 227 -30.82 -15.29 -10.05
C ASP A 227 -29.51 -15.19 -10.85
N ALA A 228 -28.36 -15.36 -10.19
CA ALA A 228 -27.04 -15.15 -10.78
C ALA A 228 -26.07 -16.32 -10.50
N PRO A 229 -26.26 -17.50 -11.14
CA PRO A 229 -25.39 -18.66 -10.91
C PRO A 229 -23.93 -18.41 -11.31
N ALA A 230 -23.68 -17.56 -12.31
CA ALA A 230 -22.33 -17.17 -12.71
C ALA A 230 -21.61 -16.37 -11.60
N PHE A 231 -22.33 -15.53 -10.88
CA PHE A 231 -21.78 -14.76 -9.76
C PHE A 231 -21.44 -15.67 -8.58
N TRP A 232 -22.27 -16.67 -8.31
CA TRP A 232 -22.00 -17.66 -7.28
C TRP A 232 -20.72 -18.48 -7.55
N SER A 233 -20.49 -18.90 -8.80
CA SER A 233 -19.24 -19.57 -9.19
C SER A 233 -18.03 -18.67 -8.95
N LEU A 234 -18.13 -17.39 -9.34
CA LEU A 234 -17.05 -16.42 -9.16
C LEU A 234 -16.70 -16.21 -7.68
N VAL A 235 -17.69 -16.09 -6.81
CA VAL A 235 -17.46 -15.91 -5.37
C VAL A 235 -16.71 -17.12 -4.78
N GLN A 236 -17.10 -18.35 -5.14
CA GLN A 236 -16.42 -19.55 -4.67
C GLN A 236 -14.95 -19.61 -5.13
N GLN A 237 -14.70 -19.30 -6.41
CA GLN A 237 -13.34 -19.25 -6.94
C GLN A 237 -12.50 -18.15 -6.27
N ARG A 238 -13.09 -16.96 -6.06
CA ARG A 238 -12.38 -15.83 -5.46
C ARG A 238 -12.06 -16.07 -3.98
N LEU A 239 -12.93 -16.74 -3.23
CA LEU A 239 -12.66 -17.11 -1.84
C LEU A 239 -11.47 -18.08 -1.73
N ALA A 240 -11.45 -19.12 -2.56
CA ALA A 240 -10.31 -20.05 -2.60
C ALA A 240 -9.02 -19.33 -2.99
N GLN A 241 -9.08 -18.48 -4.02
CA GLN A 241 -7.93 -17.69 -4.47
C GLN A 241 -7.43 -16.72 -3.38
N GLY A 242 -8.33 -16.07 -2.65
CA GLY A 242 -7.98 -15.12 -1.58
C GLY A 242 -7.17 -15.78 -0.46
N VAL A 243 -7.52 -17.01 -0.07
CA VAL A 243 -6.76 -17.78 0.93
C VAL A 243 -5.34 -18.05 0.44
N ILE A 244 -5.18 -18.57 -0.77
CA ILE A 244 -3.85 -18.91 -1.33
C ILE A 244 -2.99 -17.64 -1.49
N ARG A 245 -3.59 -16.50 -1.83
CA ARG A 245 -2.84 -15.23 -1.95
C ARG A 245 -2.42 -14.67 -0.60
N LYS A 246 -3.25 -14.80 0.43
CA LYS A 246 -2.86 -14.41 1.78
C LYS A 246 -1.75 -15.33 2.31
N GLU A 247 -1.83 -16.63 2.04
CA GLU A 247 -0.75 -17.58 2.32
C GLU A 247 0.58 -17.14 1.70
N GLU A 248 0.61 -16.75 0.43
CA GLU A 248 1.86 -16.26 -0.21
C GLU A 248 2.45 -15.03 0.48
N VAL A 249 1.61 -14.11 0.96
CA VAL A 249 2.07 -12.93 1.69
C VAL A 249 2.71 -13.31 3.01
N GLU A 250 2.11 -14.23 3.77
CA GLU A 250 2.66 -14.70 5.05
C GLU A 250 3.99 -15.46 4.83
N LEU A 251 4.08 -16.25 3.75
CA LEU A 251 5.33 -16.94 3.39
C LEU A 251 6.47 -15.98 3.03
N LEU A 252 6.16 -14.78 2.53
CA LEU A 252 7.15 -13.79 2.11
C LEU A 252 7.49 -12.79 3.22
N ALA A 253 6.48 -12.27 3.91
CA ALA A 253 6.58 -11.10 4.77
C ALA A 253 6.34 -11.38 6.26
N GLY A 254 5.95 -12.60 6.63
CA GLY A 254 5.56 -12.95 8.00
C GLY A 254 4.14 -12.52 8.28
#